data_AF-A0A7V7QMN8-F1
#
_entry.id   AF-A0A7V7QMN8-F1
#
_cell.length_a   1.000
_cell.length_b   1.000
_cell.length_c   1.000
_cell.angle_alpha   90.00
_cell.angle_beta   90.00
_cell.angle_gamma   90.00
#
_symmetry.space_group_name_H-M   'P 1'
#
loop_
_entity.id
_entity.type
_entity.pdbx_description
1 polymer ?
#
loop_
_entity_poly.entity_id
_entity_poly.type
_entity_poly.pdbx_seq_one_letter_code
_entity_poly.pdbx_strand_id
1 'polypeptide(L)' 'MDKKFKELYLLGEIEFEEIDRYVSRWNHSDETCTLREYLGLNEEEEDVWIEESDEALQALLDQQKEREENIK' A
#
# COMPACT_ATOMS: atom_id res chain seq x y z
N MET A 1 -17.19 -2.70 2.33
CA MET A 1 -15.84 -3.26 2.14
C MET A 1 -14.92 -2.35 2.91
N ASP A 2 -14.12 -2.90 3.81
CA ASP A 2 -13.05 -2.12 4.44
C ASP A 2 -12.10 -1.67 3.32
N LYS A 3 -11.75 -0.38 3.29
CA LYS A 3 -10.79 0.16 2.32
C LYS A 3 -9.42 -0.49 2.56
N LYS A 4 -8.66 -0.73 1.49
CA LYS A 4 -7.30 -1.28 1.59
C LYS A 4 -6.29 -0.22 1.98
N PHE A 5 -5.10 -0.65 2.41
CA PHE A 5 -3.99 0.23 2.77
C PHE A 5 -3.72 1.28 1.69
N LYS A 6 -3.52 0.85 0.44
CA LYS A 6 -3.23 1.75 -0.68
C LYS A 6 -4.29 2.82 -0.88
N GLU A 7 -5.57 2.44 -0.84
CA GLU A 7 -6.68 3.39 -1.03
C GLU A 7 -6.70 4.45 0.06
N LEU A 8 -6.50 4.06 1.32
CA LEU A 8 -6.45 4.97 2.46
C LEU A 8 -5.23 5.89 2.39
N TYR A 9 -4.08 5.35 1.97
CA TYR A 9 -2.84 6.11 1.81
C TYR A 9 -2.95 7.19 0.74
N LEU A 10 -3.47 6.83 -0.44
CA LEU A 10 -3.69 7.76 -1.55
C LEU A 10 -4.74 8.83 -1.23
N LEU A 11 -5.69 8.54 -0.34
CA LEU A 11 -6.63 9.54 0.19
C LEU A 11 -6.01 10.44 1.26
N GLY A 12 -4.80 10.14 1.74
CA GLY A 12 -4.17 10.81 2.88
C GLY A 12 -4.90 10.57 4.20
N GLU A 13 -5.68 9.48 4.31
CA GLU A 13 -6.37 9.10 5.55
C GLU A 13 -5.43 8.38 6.54
N ILE A 14 -4.33 7.80 6.05
CA ILE A 14 -3.30 7.12 6.85
C ILE A 14 -1.90 7.50 6.36
N GLU A 15 -0.91 7.34 7.25
CA GLU A 15 0.52 7.46 6.93
C GLU A 15 1.08 6.14 6.38
N PHE A 16 2.26 6.20 5.77
CA PHE A 16 2.88 5.03 5.15
C PHE A 16 3.23 3.96 6.19
N GLU A 17 3.66 4.37 7.39
CA GLU A 17 4.04 3.50 8.50
C GLU A 17 2.91 2.58 8.97
N GLU A 18 1.65 2.88 8.64
CA GLU A 18 0.55 1.94 8.92
C GLU A 18 0.71 0.61 8.14
N ILE A 19 1.54 0.55 7.08
CA ILE A 19 1.81 -0.67 6.33
C ILE A 19 2.23 -1.82 7.25
N ASP A 20 3.08 -1.57 8.25
CA ASP A 20 3.53 -2.55 9.24
C ASP A 20 2.35 -3.19 10.00
N ARG A 21 1.35 -2.38 10.32
CA ARG A 21 0.15 -2.83 11.02
C ARG A 21 -0.71 -3.71 10.12
N TYR A 22 -0.84 -3.35 8.84
CA TYR A 22 -1.58 -4.16 7.87
C TYR A 22 -0.87 -5.48 7.60
N VAL A 23 0.45 -5.47 7.44
CA VAL A 23 1.29 -6.67 7.27
C VAL A 23 1.16 -7.59 8.49
N SER A 24 1.27 -7.02 9.69
CA SER A 24 1.08 -7.78 10.94
C SER A 24 -0.32 -8.39 11.02
N ARG A 25 -1.37 -7.63 10.68
CA ARG A 25 -2.75 -8.13 10.68
C ARG A 25 -2.93 -9.26 9.67
N TRP A 26 -2.39 -9.14 8.46
CA TRP A 26 -2.45 -10.18 7.44
C TRP A 26 -1.72 -11.45 7.89
N ASN A 27 -0.52 -11.32 8.44
CA ASN A 27 0.26 -12.43 8.99
C ASN A 27 -0.45 -13.20 10.11
N HIS A 28 -1.36 -12.55 10.84
CA HIS A 28 -2.17 -13.16 11.90
C HIS A 28 -3.62 -13.46 11.46
N SER A 29 -3.93 -13.30 10.18
CA SER A 29 -5.26 -13.56 9.62
C SER A 29 -5.32 -14.91 8.92
N ASP A 30 -6.53 -15.41 8.71
CA ASP A 30 -6.80 -16.59 7.88
C ASP A 30 -7.06 -16.21 6.40
N GLU A 31 -6.64 -15.01 5.98
CA GLU A 31 -6.81 -14.55 4.61
C GLU A 31 -5.97 -15.39 3.64
N THR A 32 -6.60 -15.86 2.56
CA THR A 32 -5.92 -16.70 1.56
C THR A 32 -5.34 -15.89 0.40
N CYS A 33 -5.56 -14.58 0.38
CA CYS A 33 -5.04 -13.67 -0.63
C CYS A 33 -3.55 -13.37 -0.38
N THR A 34 -2.84 -12.92 -1.41
CA THR A 34 -1.44 -12.49 -1.25
C THR A 34 -1.37 -11.18 -0.46
N LEU A 35 -0.19 -10.87 0.07
CA LEU A 35 0.02 -9.62 0.82
C LEU A 35 -0.23 -8.40 -0.06
N ARG A 36 0.20 -8.41 -1.34
CA ARG A 36 -0.12 -7.33 -2.29
C ARG A 36 -1.62 -7.16 -2.49
N GLU A 37 -2.37 -8.26 -2.61
CA GLU A 37 -3.82 -8.23 -2.80
C GLU A 37 -4.50 -7.66 -1.56
N TYR A 38 -4.03 -8.03 -0.37
CA TYR A 38 -4.53 -7.51 0.90
C TYR A 38 -4.28 -6.00 1.05
N LEU A 39 -3.08 -5.53 0.71
CA LEU A 39 -2.70 -4.12 0.77
C LEU A 39 -3.31 -3.27 -0.37
N GLY A 40 -3.74 -3.91 -1.44
CA GLY A 40 -4.25 -3.25 -2.64
C GLY A 40 -3.16 -2.81 -3.62
N LEU A 41 -1.95 -3.37 -3.49
CA LEU A 41 -0.84 -3.11 -4.38
C LEU A 41 -1.01 -3.88 -5.70
N ASN A 42 -0.49 -3.31 -6.79
CA ASN A 42 -0.32 -4.01 -8.06
C ASN A 42 1.01 -4.80 -8.08
N GLU A 43 1.31 -5.49 -9.18
CA GLU A 43 2.53 -6.30 -9.30
C GLU A 43 3.80 -5.45 -9.32
N GLU A 44 3.81 -4.31 -10.02
CA GLU A 44 4.95 -3.39 -10.08
C GLU A 44 5.28 -2.79 -8.70
N GLU A 45 4.26 -2.45 -7.91
CA GLU A 45 4.41 -1.97 -6.54
C GLU A 45 4.97 -3.04 -5.61
N GLU A 46 4.52 -4.29 -5.76
CA GLU A 46 5.09 -5.42 -5.02
C GLU A 46 6.55 -5.68 -5.41
N ASP A 47 6.88 -5.64 -6.70
CA ASP A 47 8.24 -5.81 -7.19
C ASP A 47 9.18 -4.73 -6.63
N VAL A 48 8.79 -3.46 -6.70
CA VAL A 48 9.57 -2.35 -6.11
C VAL A 48 9.76 -2.54 -4.62
N TRP A 49 8.72 -2.98 -3.91
CA TRP A 49 8.80 -3.19 -2.47
C TRP A 49 9.76 -4.33 -2.09
N ILE A 50 9.68 -5.45 -2.81
CA ILE A 50 10.51 -6.64 -2.55
C ILE A 50 11.96 -6.42 -3.02
N GLU A 51 12.16 -5.81 -4.17
CA GLU A 51 13.47 -5.67 -4.80
C GLU A 51 14.25 -4.43 -4.34
N GLU A 52 13.58 -3.31 -4.08
CA GLU A 52 14.21 -2.04 -3.72
C GLU A 52 14.16 -1.76 -2.22
N SER A 53 13.01 -1.28 -1.71
CA SER A 53 12.76 -1.08 -0.28
C SER A 53 11.36 -0.52 0.01
N ASP A 54 11.03 -0.41 1.31
CA ASP A 54 9.88 0.33 1.83
C ASP A 54 9.87 1.79 1.33
N GLU A 55 11.03 2.47 1.35
CA GLU A 55 11.14 3.86 0.89
C GLU A 55 10.91 4.01 -0.62
N ALA A 56 11.30 3.01 -1.42
CA ALA A 56 11.05 3.00 -2.86
C ALA A 56 9.56 2.83 -3.16
N LEU A 57 8.88 1.92 -2.44
CA LEU A 57 7.42 1.77 -2.52
C LEU A 57 6.73 3.07 -2.10
N GLN A 58 7.14 3.69 -0.98
CA GLN A 58 6.57 4.94 -0.50
C GLN A 58 6.69 6.05 -1.55
N ALA A 59 7.88 6.24 -2.13
CA ALA A 59 8.12 7.24 -3.16
C ALA A 59 7.25 7.01 -4.42
N LEU A 60 7.00 5.75 -4.78
CA LEU A 60 6.11 5.41 -5.91
C LEU A 60 4.65 5.76 -5.60
N LEU A 61 4.18 5.45 -4.39
CA LEU A 61 2.81 5.77 -3.96
C LEU A 61 2.60 7.27 -3.75
N ASP A 62 3.62 8.00 -3.28
CA ASP A 62 3.58 9.46 -3.16
C ASP A 62 3.40 10.13 -4.53
N GLN A 63 4.11 9.67 -5.55
CA GLN A 63 3.91 10.16 -6.92
C GLN A 63 2.49 9.89 -7.43
N GLN A 64 1.90 8.76 -7.07
CA GLN A 64 0.51 8.45 -7.42
C GLN A 64 -0.46 9.38 -6.69
N LYS A 65 -0.25 9.59 -5.38
CA LYS A 65 -1.04 10.48 -4.54
C LYS A 65 -1.05 11.91 -5.08
N GLU A 66 0.11 12.47 -5.38
CA GLU A 66 0.24 13.79 -5.99
C GLU A 66 -0.47 13.87 -7.34
N ARG A 67 -0.36 12.82 -8.18
CA ARG A 67 -1.05 12.78 -9.47
C ARG A 67 -2.56 12.80 -9.31
N GLU A 68 -3.11 12.06 -8.35
CA GLU A 68 -4.56 12.02 -8.09
C GLU A 68 -5.08 13.33 -7.49
N GLU A 69 -4.30 13.99 -6.63
CA GLU A 69 -4.63 15.32 -6.10
C GLU A 69 -4.67 16.39 -7.20
N ASN A 70 -3.75 16.34 -8.16
CA ASN A 70 -3.67 17.31 -9.27
C ASN A 70 -4.78 17.15 -10.34
N ILE A 71 -5.57 16.08 -10.27
CA ILE A 71 -6.69 15.83 -11.21
C ILE A 71 -8.05 16.24 -10.60
N LYS A 72 -8.09 16.55 -9.29
CA LYS A 72 -9.29 17.04 -8.58
C LYS A 72 -9.46 18.55 -8.73
#